data_AF-A0A8T3RTP5-F1
#
_entry.id   AF-A0A8T3RTP5-F1
#
_cell.length_a   1.000
_cell.length_b   1.000
_cell.length_c   1.000
_cell.angle_alpha   90.00
_cell.angle_beta   90.00
_cell.angle_gamma   90.00
#
_symmetry.space_group_name_H-M   'P 1'
#
loop_
_entity.id
_entity.type
_entity.pdbx_description
1 polymer ?
#
loop_
_entity_poly.entity_id
_entity_poly.type
_entity_poly.pdbx_seq_one_letter_code
_entity_poly.pdbx_strand_id
1 'polypeptide(L)'
;MSTSARADAQPRVLKHGDTFAVFDLNGDIDTARDAEQGLYHRGTRFLSRQRLRIATQQPLLLNSTVRLDNSVLIADLTTPDLCRDGRVLIEKGTLHVLRSKLLWGGAQYEHLRLSNFGRAPVRVSLDLELDADFADIFEVRGTP
;
A
#
# COMPACT_ATOMS: atom_id res chain seq x y z
N MET A 1 -17.83 -25.91 -1.97
CA MET A 1 -18.11 -24.48 -1.74
C MET A 1 -16.98 -23.93 -0.88
N SER A 2 -16.05 -23.19 -1.48
CA SER A 2 -14.95 -22.56 -0.74
C SER A 2 -15.52 -21.29 -0.11
N THR A 3 -15.65 -21.30 1.22
CA THR A 3 -15.88 -20.10 2.01
C THR A 3 -14.63 -19.23 1.88
N SER A 4 -14.64 -18.28 0.94
CA SER A 4 -13.71 -17.16 1.00
C SER A 4 -14.06 -16.41 2.27
N ALA A 5 -13.28 -16.62 3.34
CA ALA A 5 -13.19 -15.63 4.38
C ALA A 5 -12.78 -14.33 3.69
N ARG A 6 -13.74 -13.42 3.46
CA ARG A 6 -13.41 -12.00 3.46
C ARG A 6 -12.78 -11.79 4.82
N ALA A 7 -11.46 -11.90 4.89
CA ALA A 7 -10.74 -11.52 6.08
C ALA A 7 -11.17 -10.08 6.33
N ASP A 8 -11.85 -9.90 7.46
CA ASP A 8 -12.47 -8.69 7.98
C ASP A 8 -11.38 -7.68 8.35
N ALA A 9 -10.54 -7.36 7.36
CA ALA A 9 -9.46 -6.42 7.47
C ALA A 9 -10.02 -5.04 7.21
N GLN A 10 -10.35 -4.34 8.29
CA GLN A 10 -10.83 -2.96 8.22
C GLN A 10 -9.85 -2.13 7.36
N PRO A 11 -10.35 -1.41 6.33
CA PRO A 11 -9.48 -0.63 5.45
C PRO A 11 -8.68 0.39 6.26
N ARG A 12 -7.46 0.68 5.77
CA ARG A 12 -6.58 1.64 6.42
C ARG A 12 -6.96 3.03 5.92
N VAL A 13 -7.73 3.76 6.72
CA VAL A 13 -8.24 5.08 6.35
C VAL A 13 -7.42 6.16 7.04
N LEU A 14 -6.88 7.10 6.26
CA LEU A 14 -6.31 8.35 6.76
C LEU A 14 -7.20 9.53 6.39
N LYS A 15 -7.27 10.56 7.24
CA LYS A 15 -8.01 11.78 6.94
C LYS A 15 -7.34 13.02 7.52
N HIS A 16 -7.27 14.08 6.72
CA HIS A 16 -6.84 15.41 7.15
C HIS A 16 -7.55 16.49 6.32
N GLY A 17 -8.41 17.30 6.95
CA GLY A 17 -9.22 18.31 6.27
C GLY A 17 -10.12 17.69 5.20
N ASP A 18 -10.07 18.25 3.98
CA ASP A 18 -10.84 17.79 2.81
C ASP A 18 -10.18 16.61 2.07
N THR A 19 -9.05 16.10 2.57
CA THR A 19 -8.33 14.96 1.98
C THR A 19 -8.50 13.73 2.85
N PHE A 20 -8.83 12.60 2.23
CA PHE A 20 -8.79 11.30 2.87
C PHE A 20 -8.24 10.26 1.90
N ALA A 21 -7.71 9.17 2.44
CA ALA A 21 -7.18 8.08 1.65
C ALA A 21 -7.59 6.74 2.24
N VAL A 22 -7.90 5.80 1.35
CA VAL A 22 -8.30 4.43 1.71
C VAL A 22 -7.25 3.49 1.10
N PHE A 23 -6.53 2.80 1.97
CA PHE A 23 -5.48 1.84 1.61
C PHE A 23 -5.84 0.42 2.02
N ASP A 24 -5.20 -0.56 1.38
CA ASP A 24 -5.13 -1.91 1.91
C ASP A 24 -4.20 -2.01 3.14
N LEU A 25 -4.04 -3.23 3.66
CA LEU A 25 -3.18 -3.48 4.82
C LEU A 25 -1.68 -3.19 4.56
N ASN A 26 -1.23 -3.34 3.32
CA ASN A 26 0.15 -3.10 2.90
C ASN A 26 0.43 -1.60 2.66
N GLY A 27 -0.60 -0.75 2.70
CA GLY A 27 -0.51 0.65 2.31
C GLY A 27 -0.55 0.86 0.80
N ASP A 28 -1.07 -0.09 0.03
CA ASP A 28 -1.31 0.07 -1.41
C ASP A 28 -2.73 0.65 -1.66
N ILE A 29 -2.87 1.29 -2.81
CA ILE A 29 -4.15 1.69 -3.42
C ILE A 29 -4.31 0.89 -4.72
N ASP A 30 -5.44 0.22 -4.88
CA ASP A 30 -5.75 -0.58 -6.05
C ASP A 30 -7.26 -0.74 -6.28
N THR A 31 -7.83 0.15 -7.10
CA THR A 31 -9.26 0.15 -7.41
C THR A 31 -9.75 -1.11 -8.13
N ALA A 32 -8.86 -1.88 -8.76
CA ALA A 32 -9.22 -3.17 -9.36
C ALA A 32 -9.47 -4.26 -8.29
N ARG A 33 -8.95 -4.08 -7.07
CA ARG A 33 -9.18 -4.99 -5.93
C ARG A 33 -10.32 -4.50 -5.04
N ASP A 34 -10.37 -3.20 -4.81
CA ASP A 34 -11.38 -2.55 -3.98
C ASP A 34 -11.65 -1.16 -4.52
N ALA A 35 -12.86 -0.98 -5.07
CA ALA A 35 -13.26 0.25 -5.75
C ALA A 35 -13.26 1.47 -4.83
N GLU A 36 -13.33 1.31 -3.51
CA GLU A 36 -13.29 2.43 -2.56
C GLU A 36 -11.87 2.94 -2.30
N GLN A 37 -10.83 2.15 -2.62
CA GLN A 37 -9.44 2.57 -2.44
C GLN A 37 -9.12 3.79 -3.29
N GLY A 38 -8.33 4.69 -2.72
CA GLY A 38 -7.93 5.91 -3.42
C GLY A 38 -7.43 7.01 -2.51
N LEU A 39 -6.78 8.01 -3.11
CA LEU A 39 -6.52 9.30 -2.48
C LEU A 39 -7.56 10.29 -3.00
N TYR A 40 -8.39 10.81 -2.10
CA TYR A 40 -9.47 11.73 -2.44
C TYR A 40 -9.18 13.10 -1.89
N HIS A 41 -9.49 14.14 -2.66
CA HIS A 41 -9.46 15.53 -2.20
C HIS A 41 -10.72 16.23 -2.70
N ARG A 42 -11.49 16.83 -1.79
CA ARG A 42 -12.74 17.54 -2.10
C ARG A 42 -13.72 16.73 -2.96
N GLY A 43 -13.83 15.42 -2.69
CA GLY A 43 -14.76 14.52 -3.37
C GLY A 43 -14.22 13.83 -4.63
N THR A 44 -13.10 14.29 -5.20
CA THR A 44 -12.50 13.68 -6.39
C THR A 44 -11.36 12.73 -6.02
N ARG A 45 -11.28 11.57 -6.66
CA ARG A 45 -10.18 10.59 -6.51
C ARG A 45 -8.97 10.96 -7.38
N PHE A 46 -7.92 11.47 -6.77
CA PHE A 46 -6.67 11.85 -7.46
C PHE A 46 -5.72 10.68 -7.69
N LEU A 47 -5.75 9.64 -6.86
CA LEU A 47 -5.00 8.40 -7.10
C LEU A 47 -5.96 7.21 -7.03
N SER A 48 -6.03 6.45 -8.12
CA SER A 48 -6.76 5.17 -8.24
C SER A 48 -5.83 3.97 -8.14
N ARG A 49 -4.52 4.19 -8.27
CA ARG A 49 -3.50 3.17 -7.98
C ARG A 49 -2.28 3.80 -7.33
N GLN A 50 -1.78 3.11 -6.33
CA GLN A 50 -0.46 3.31 -5.76
C GLN A 50 0.04 1.97 -5.21
N ARG A 51 0.90 1.27 -5.94
CA ARG A 51 1.43 -0.04 -5.50
C ARG A 51 2.94 -0.05 -5.38
N LEU A 52 3.46 -0.59 -4.29
CA LEU A 52 4.90 -0.85 -4.13
C LEU A 52 5.23 -2.31 -4.49
N ARG A 53 6.23 -2.50 -5.35
CA ARG A 53 6.81 -3.80 -5.68
C ARG A 53 8.30 -3.82 -5.42
N ILE A 54 8.81 -4.99 -5.03
CA ILE A 54 10.24 -5.26 -4.85
C ILE A 54 10.60 -6.43 -5.74
N ALA A 55 11.48 -6.20 -6.72
CA ALA A 55 11.75 -7.15 -7.79
C ALA A 55 10.45 -7.71 -8.41
N THR A 56 9.52 -6.82 -8.78
CA THR A 56 8.17 -7.12 -9.32
C THR A 56 7.19 -7.86 -8.38
N GLN A 57 7.65 -8.29 -7.21
CA GLN A 57 6.82 -9.02 -6.24
C GLN A 57 6.16 -8.06 -5.24
N GLN A 58 4.97 -8.42 -4.76
CA GLN A 58 4.34 -7.69 -3.65
C GLN A 58 5.05 -8.06 -2.34
N PRO A 59 5.42 -7.09 -1.49
CA PRO A 59 5.92 -7.38 -0.17
C PRO A 59 4.89 -8.14 0.69
N LEU A 60 5.38 -9.00 1.57
CA LEU A 60 4.60 -9.72 2.57
C LEU A 60 4.37 -8.84 3.80
N LEU A 61 3.13 -8.80 4.27
CA LEU A 61 2.74 -8.06 5.47
C LEU A 61 3.25 -8.76 6.74
N LEU A 62 3.91 -8.00 7.61
CA LEU A 62 4.22 -8.41 8.98
C LEU A 62 3.27 -7.76 9.98
N ASN A 63 3.09 -6.44 9.86
CA ASN A 63 2.20 -5.66 10.71
C ASN A 63 1.69 -4.40 9.98
N SER A 64 0.52 -3.91 10.37
CA SER A 64 -0.04 -2.66 9.83
C SER A 64 -0.92 -1.96 10.84
N THR A 65 -0.59 -0.72 11.14
CA THR A 65 -1.22 0.08 12.20
C THR A 65 -1.54 1.47 11.69
N VAL A 66 -2.77 1.93 11.95
CA VAL A 66 -3.14 3.35 11.83
C VAL A 66 -3.06 3.96 13.23
N ARG A 67 -2.46 5.15 13.36
CA ARG A 67 -2.49 5.89 14.63
C ARG A 67 -3.93 6.22 15.03
N LEU A 68 -4.18 6.37 16.33
CA LEU A 68 -5.52 6.65 16.90
C LEU A 68 -6.20 7.90 16.29
N ASP A 69 -5.43 8.87 15.84
CA ASP A 69 -5.90 10.10 15.22
C ASP A 69 -6.12 9.98 13.69
N ASN A 70 -5.95 8.79 13.11
CA ASN A 70 -6.04 8.52 11.67
C ASN A 70 -5.13 9.41 10.81
N SER A 71 -4.04 9.95 11.37
CA SER A 71 -3.11 10.82 10.63
C SER A 71 -2.01 10.04 9.92
N VAL A 72 -1.58 8.91 10.52
CA VAL A 72 -0.44 8.12 10.03
C VAL A 72 -0.78 6.64 9.92
N LEU A 73 -0.45 6.06 8.76
CA LEU A 73 -0.41 4.61 8.54
C LEU A 73 1.04 4.14 8.57
N ILE A 74 1.31 3.08 9.32
CA ILE A 74 2.59 2.38 9.35
C ILE A 74 2.36 0.94 8.93
N ALA A 75 3.11 0.47 7.93
CA ALA A 75 3.12 -0.93 7.52
C ALA A 75 4.56 -1.48 7.56
N ASP A 76 4.74 -2.52 8.36
CA ASP A 76 5.96 -3.33 8.42
C ASP A 76 5.82 -4.51 7.46
N LEU A 77 6.72 -4.58 6.49
CA LEU A 77 6.66 -5.54 5.39
C LEU A 77 8.02 -6.26 5.24
N THR A 78 8.01 -7.38 4.54
CA THR A 78 9.23 -8.08 4.13
C THR A 78 9.12 -8.65 2.72
N THR A 79 10.24 -8.98 2.08
CA THR A 79 10.21 -9.68 0.79
C THR A 79 9.80 -11.15 0.94
N PRO A 80 9.08 -11.71 -0.04
CA PRO A 80 9.05 -13.16 -0.23
C PRO A 80 10.41 -13.67 -0.72
N ASP A 81 10.53 -14.96 -1.03
CA ASP A 81 11.68 -15.46 -1.78
C ASP A 81 11.73 -14.78 -3.15
N LEU A 82 12.82 -14.08 -3.43
CA LEU A 82 13.03 -13.42 -4.72
C LEU A 82 13.89 -14.33 -5.59
N CYS A 83 13.28 -14.88 -6.64
CA CYS A 83 13.91 -15.83 -7.54
C CYS A 83 14.38 -15.16 -8.83
N ARG A 84 15.49 -15.66 -9.38
CA ARG A 84 15.96 -15.39 -10.74
C ARG A 84 16.28 -16.71 -11.41
N ASP A 85 15.72 -16.94 -12.59
CA ASP A 85 15.93 -18.17 -13.37
C ASP A 85 15.66 -19.46 -12.56
N GLY A 86 14.61 -19.43 -11.73
CA GLY A 86 14.21 -20.57 -10.89
C GLY A 86 15.04 -20.78 -9.61
N ARG A 87 16.02 -19.92 -9.32
CA ARG A 87 16.84 -19.99 -8.10
C ARG A 87 16.54 -18.83 -7.16
N VAL A 88 16.42 -19.12 -5.86
CA VAL A 88 16.27 -18.08 -4.83
C VAL A 88 17.58 -17.30 -4.74
N LEU A 89 17.51 -15.99 -4.99
CA LEU A 89 18.64 -15.08 -4.88
C LEU A 89 18.63 -14.34 -3.54
N ILE A 90 17.43 -14.03 -3.05
CA ILE A 90 17.21 -13.34 -1.78
C ILE A 90 16.11 -14.12 -1.06
N GLU A 91 16.45 -14.67 0.10
CA GLU A 91 15.52 -15.42 0.92
C GLU A 91 14.44 -14.49 1.50
N LYS A 92 13.25 -15.04 1.69
CA LYS A 92 12.17 -14.39 2.44
C LYS A 92 12.69 -13.85 3.77
N GLY A 93 12.26 -12.64 4.15
CA GLY A 93 12.71 -12.05 5.41
C GLY A 93 14.01 -11.23 5.30
N THR A 94 14.78 -11.38 4.22
CA THR A 94 16.09 -10.72 4.08
C THR A 94 15.97 -9.20 4.04
N LEU A 95 15.00 -8.68 3.29
CA LEU A 95 14.72 -7.25 3.22
C LEU A 95 13.49 -6.94 4.07
N HIS A 96 13.66 -6.02 5.01
CA HIS A 96 12.55 -5.40 5.73
C HIS A 96 12.22 -4.06 5.08
N VAL A 97 10.93 -3.78 4.93
CA VAL A 97 10.42 -2.54 4.35
C VAL A 97 9.44 -1.93 5.34
N LEU A 98 9.79 -0.75 5.84
CA LEU A 98 8.89 0.07 6.63
C LEU A 98 8.29 1.14 5.72
N ARG A 99 6.97 1.14 5.61
CA ARG A 99 6.19 2.19 4.96
C ARG A 99 5.52 3.04 6.00
N SER A 100 5.69 4.36 5.92
CA SER A 100 4.94 5.32 6.74
C SER A 100 4.26 6.32 5.84
N LYS A 101 2.94 6.45 5.93
CA LYS A 101 2.15 7.41 5.18
C LYS A 101 1.50 8.43 6.10
N LEU A 102 1.43 9.68 5.65
CA LEU A 102 0.82 10.80 6.35
C LEU A 102 -0.05 11.59 5.37
N LEU A 103 -1.24 11.99 5.81
CA LEU A 103 -2.01 13.04 5.13
C LEU A 103 -1.84 14.36 5.88
N TRP A 104 -1.41 15.40 5.17
CA TRP A 104 -1.25 16.72 5.75
C TRP A 104 -1.38 17.81 4.69
N GLY A 105 -2.14 18.86 5.00
CA GLY A 105 -2.22 20.05 4.14
C GLY A 105 -2.66 19.77 2.69
N GLY A 106 -3.53 18.78 2.48
CA GLY A 106 -4.01 18.43 1.14
C GLY A 106 -3.18 17.40 0.39
N ALA A 107 -2.04 16.95 0.93
CA ALA A 107 -1.12 16.02 0.28
C ALA A 107 -0.95 14.71 1.04
N GLN A 108 -0.60 13.65 0.31
CA GLN A 108 -0.10 12.40 0.87
C GLN A 108 1.43 12.39 0.84
N TYR A 109 2.04 12.23 2.00
CA TYR A 109 3.47 11.96 2.15
C TYR A 109 3.69 10.48 2.41
N GLU A 110 4.73 9.91 1.81
CA GLU A 110 5.16 8.54 2.07
C GLU A 110 6.67 8.49 2.31
N HIS A 111 7.06 7.79 3.37
CA HIS A 111 8.44 7.46 3.69
C HIS A 111 8.61 5.95 3.58
N LEU A 112 9.52 5.54 2.68
CA LEU A 112 9.96 4.16 2.52
C LEU A 112 11.35 3.98 3.14
N ARG A 113 11.48 3.05 4.08
CA ARG A 113 12.78 2.63 4.62
C ARG A 113 13.00 1.15 4.31
N LEU A 114 14.13 0.86 3.68
CA LEU A 114 14.56 -0.51 3.41
C LEU A 114 15.77 -0.86 4.29
N SER A 115 15.71 -2.03 4.92
CA SER A 115 16.80 -2.58 5.73
C SER A 115 17.15 -3.97 5.24
N ASN A 116 18.43 -4.20 4.94
CA ASN A 116 18.95 -5.51 4.59
C ASN A 116 19.47 -6.21 5.86
N PHE A 117 18.82 -7.30 6.25
CA PHE A 117 19.22 -8.17 7.36
C PHE A 117 20.01 -9.40 6.92
N GLY A 118 20.28 -9.52 5.60
CA GLY A 118 21.11 -10.56 5.04
C GLY A 118 22.61 -10.36 5.33
N ARG A 119 23.38 -11.42 5.07
CA ARG A 119 24.85 -11.42 5.27
C ARG A 119 25.64 -10.84 4.11
N ALA A 120 24.98 -10.52 2.99
CA ALA A 120 25.60 -10.02 1.78
C ALA A 120 24.85 -8.80 1.24
N PRO A 121 25.51 -7.91 0.47
CA PRO A 121 24.84 -6.84 -0.25
C PRO A 121 23.78 -7.39 -1.21
N VAL A 122 22.62 -6.74 -1.24
CA VAL A 122 21.49 -7.11 -2.09
C VAL A 122 21.28 -6.05 -3.16
N ARG A 123 21.02 -6.49 -4.40
CA ARG A 123 20.57 -5.62 -5.50
C ARG A 123 19.14 -6.01 -5.88
N VAL A 124 18.22 -5.07 -5.79
CA VAL A 124 16.79 -5.23 -6.13
C VAL A 124 16.26 -3.98 -6.83
N SER A 125 15.23 -4.14 -7.65
CA SER A 125 14.42 -3.02 -8.13
C SER A 125 13.32 -2.68 -7.13
N LEU A 126 12.96 -1.41 -7.08
CA LEU A 126 11.78 -0.90 -6.40
C LEU A 126 10.89 -0.26 -7.45
N ASP A 127 9.68 -0.77 -7.59
CA ASP A 127 8.73 -0.28 -8.57
C ASP A 127 7.56 0.37 -7.82
N LEU A 128 7.27 1.63 -8.13
CA LEU A 128 6.11 2.35 -7.61
C LEU A 128 5.15 2.61 -8.78
N GLU A 129 4.05 1.86 -8.81
CA GLU A 129 3.00 2.02 -9.81
C GLU A 129 2.02 3.10 -9.35
N LEU A 130 1.72 4.06 -10.22
CA LEU A 130 0.74 5.13 -9.97
C LEU A 130 -0.29 5.18 -11.09
N ASP A 131 -1.53 5.47 -10.75
CA ASP A 131 -2.63 5.69 -11.70
C ASP A 131 -3.64 6.68 -11.11
N ALA A 132 -4.33 7.40 -11.99
CA ALA A 132 -5.31 8.42 -11.62
C ALA A 132 -6.51 8.37 -12.58
N ASP A 133 -7.72 8.40 -12.03
CA ASP A 133 -8.96 8.40 -12.81
C ASP A 133 -9.84 9.64 -12.59
N PHE A 134 -9.58 10.44 -11.55
CA PHE A 134 -10.36 11.63 -11.20
C PHE A 134 -11.86 11.35 -11.02
N ALA A 135 -12.21 10.13 -10.62
CA ALA A 135 -13.59 9.74 -10.36
C ALA A 135 -14.18 10.52 -9.19
N ASP A 136 -15.45 10.90 -9.28
CA ASP A 136 -16.17 11.51 -8.16
C ASP A 136 -16.57 10.44 -7.13
N ILE A 137 -16.59 10.81 -5.84
CA ILE A 137 -16.95 9.90 -4.75
C ILE A 137 -18.36 9.31 -4.90
N PHE A 138 -19.30 10.02 -5.54
CA PHE A 138 -20.64 9.50 -5.82
C PHE A 138 -20.61 8.41 -6.88
N GLU A 139 -19.80 8.58 -7.94
CA GLU A 139 -19.55 7.55 -8.95
C GLU A 139 -18.95 6.28 -8.32
N VAL A 140 -17.97 6.46 -7.43
CA VAL A 140 -17.33 5.35 -6.69
C VAL A 140 -18.32 4.60 -5.81
N ARG A 141 -19.26 5.32 -5.18
CA ARG A 141 -20.29 4.73 -4.29
C ARG A 141 -21.51 4.19 -5.04
N GLY A 142 -21.52 4.24 -6.37
CA GLY A 142 -22.64 3.77 -7.19
C GLY A 142 -23.92 4.61 -7.03
N THR A 143 -23.79 5.87 -6.61
CA THR A 143 -24.92 6.81 -6.58
C THR A 143 -24.76 7.76 -7.78
N PRO A 144 -25.71 7.76 -8.74
CA PRO A 144 -25.63 8.61 -9.93
C PRO A 144 -25.83 10.10 -9.61
#